data_AF-A0A6G0TGB1-F1
#
_entry.id   AF-A0A6G0TGB1-F1
#
_cell.length_a   1.000
_cell.length_b   1.000
_cell.length_c   1.000
_cell.angle_alpha   90.00
_cell.angle_beta   90.00
_cell.angle_gamma   90.00
#
_symmetry.space_group_name_H-M   'P 1'
#
loop_
_entity.id
_entity.type
_entity.pdbx_description
1 polymer ?
#
loop_
_entity_poly.entity_id
_entity_poly.type
_entity_poly.pdbx_seq_one_letter_code
_entity_poly.pdbx_strand_id
1 'polypeptide(L)'
;MDLIQAIKLYIIKMTEDCGPGMKVLLMDKATTSIVSAVFSQSEILQREVYLFEQLTSTSSSDSMYHMKCITFLRPTSENISLLCKELRNPRYGYYYIYFSNIISKTDIKTIAESDIQEVVREVQEYYADYLAVAPHLFSLNIPSCGQCLSWDPLQLTRCTQGIISVLLSLKKNPLIRFQASSKMSKQLAEKVKVIFSKEENLFNLKQGDIQPQLLILDRREDPVTPLLMPVI
;
A
#
# COMPACT_ATOMS: atom_id res chain seq x y z
N MET A 1 8.46 -16.21 -4.59
CA MET A 1 7.59 -15.03 -4.79
C MET A 1 6.47 -15.13 -3.78
N ASP A 2 6.72 -14.74 -2.54
CA ASP A 2 5.76 -14.81 -1.45
C ASP A 2 5.32 -13.39 -1.07
N LEU A 3 4.04 -13.11 -1.32
CA LEU A 3 3.41 -11.82 -1.08
C LEU A 3 3.20 -11.55 0.41
N ILE A 4 2.86 -12.58 1.19
CA ILE A 4 2.67 -12.47 2.64
C ILE A 4 4.01 -12.13 3.28
N GLN A 5 5.07 -12.85 2.90
CA GLN A 5 6.40 -12.59 3.42
C GLN A 5 6.90 -11.18 3.04
N ALA A 6 6.65 -10.72 1.82
CA ALA A 6 7.03 -9.37 1.39
C ALA A 6 6.40 -8.29 2.28
N ILE A 7 5.10 -8.37 2.55
CA ILE A 7 4.41 -7.44 3.47
C ILE A 7 4.91 -7.61 4.91
N LYS A 8 5.15 -8.86 5.37
CA LYS A 8 5.71 -9.12 6.70
C LYS A 8 7.01 -8.38 6.93
N LEU A 9 7.93 -8.47 5.96
CA LEU A 9 9.22 -7.81 6.03
C LEU A 9 9.11 -6.29 6.08
N TYR A 10 8.17 -5.68 5.35
CA TYR A 10 7.96 -4.23 5.43
C TYR A 10 7.50 -3.79 6.81
N ILE A 11 6.52 -4.46 7.40
CA ILE A 11 6.00 -4.08 8.72
C ILE A 11 7.04 -4.37 9.83
N ILE A 12 7.80 -5.47 9.72
CA ILE A 12 8.94 -5.73 10.61
C ILE A 12 9.90 -4.55 10.57
N LYS A 13 10.30 -4.14 9.37
CA LYS A 13 11.23 -3.04 9.18
C LYS A 13 10.68 -1.72 9.72
N MET A 14 9.40 -1.39 9.49
CA MET A 14 8.74 -0.22 10.10
C MET A 14 8.87 -0.21 11.63
N THR A 15 8.71 -1.37 12.28
CA THR A 15 8.79 -1.49 13.74
C THR A 15 10.22 -1.47 14.28
N GLU A 16 11.20 -1.91 13.48
CA GLU A 16 12.63 -1.90 13.80
C GLU A 16 13.23 -0.50 13.64
N ASP A 17 12.91 0.20 12.54
CA ASP A 17 13.36 1.57 12.24
C ASP A 17 12.92 2.55 13.36
N CYS A 18 11.77 2.31 13.98
CA CYS A 18 11.26 3.08 15.13
C CYS A 18 12.10 2.91 16.42
N GLY A 19 12.92 1.86 16.50
CA GLY A 19 13.69 1.48 17.69
C GLY A 19 12.83 0.96 18.85
N PRO A 20 13.42 0.66 20.01
CA PRO A 20 12.70 0.14 21.16
C PRO A 20 11.76 1.19 21.78
N GLY A 21 10.70 0.74 22.45
CA GLY A 21 9.78 1.57 23.23
C GLY A 21 8.31 1.38 22.85
N MET A 22 7.42 2.08 23.55
CA MET A 22 5.98 1.94 23.32
C MET A 22 5.55 2.61 22.01
N LYS A 23 4.95 1.82 21.11
CA LYS A 23 4.55 2.25 19.77
C LYS A 23 3.04 2.22 19.59
N VAL A 24 2.54 3.17 18.81
CA VAL A 24 1.17 3.21 18.28
C VAL A 24 1.24 3.02 16.78
N LEU A 25 0.36 2.21 16.22
CA LEU A 25 0.19 2.05 14.78
C LEU A 25 -1.05 2.82 14.32
N LEU A 26 -0.82 3.94 13.62
CA LEU A 26 -1.85 4.80 13.05
C LEU A 26 -2.06 4.46 11.58
N MET A 27 -3.27 4.04 11.21
CA MET A 27 -3.58 3.50 9.89
C MET A 27 -4.80 4.15 9.26
N ASP A 28 -5.00 3.90 7.96
CA ASP A 28 -6.27 4.14 7.30
C ASP A 28 -7.07 2.84 7.20
N LYS A 29 -8.30 2.91 6.71
CA LYS A 29 -9.17 1.74 6.59
C LYS A 29 -8.58 0.65 5.69
N ALA A 30 -7.84 1.03 4.65
CA ALA A 30 -7.28 0.09 3.69
C ALA A 30 -6.02 -0.59 4.25
N THR A 31 -5.07 0.17 4.80
CA THR A 31 -3.85 -0.34 5.41
C THR A 31 -4.14 -1.16 6.66
N THR A 32 -5.17 -0.80 7.43
CA THR A 32 -5.66 -1.65 8.54
C THR A 32 -6.03 -3.05 8.04
N SER A 33 -6.73 -3.13 6.90
CA SER A 33 -7.11 -4.42 6.30
C SER A 33 -5.89 -5.21 5.82
N ILE A 34 -4.89 -4.52 5.25
CA ILE A 34 -3.65 -5.14 4.75
C ILE A 34 -2.81 -5.71 5.90
N VAL A 35 -2.61 -4.93 6.97
CA VAL A 35 -1.85 -5.37 8.15
C VAL A 35 -2.57 -6.54 8.85
N SER A 36 -3.89 -6.44 9.01
CA SER A 36 -4.69 -7.48 9.68
C SER A 36 -4.72 -8.81 8.94
N ALA A 37 -4.53 -8.81 7.61
CA ALA A 37 -4.47 -10.04 6.83
C ALA A 37 -3.14 -10.80 7.00
N VAL A 38 -2.08 -10.09 7.39
CA VAL A 38 -0.71 -10.63 7.38
C VAL A 38 -0.17 -10.85 8.79
N PHE A 39 -0.56 -10.03 9.77
CA PHE A 39 -0.13 -10.13 11.15
C PHE A 39 -1.27 -10.43 12.11
N SER A 40 -0.99 -11.31 13.07
CA SER A 40 -1.83 -11.46 14.25
C SER A 40 -1.54 -10.36 15.28
N GLN A 41 -2.52 -10.07 16.14
CA GLN A 41 -2.36 -9.12 17.25
C GLN A 41 -1.22 -9.52 18.20
N SER A 42 -1.02 -10.82 18.43
CA SER A 42 0.07 -11.31 19.29
C SER A 42 1.45 -11.06 18.69
N GLU A 43 1.63 -11.27 17.38
CA GLU A 43 2.91 -11.04 16.70
C GLU A 43 3.33 -9.56 16.72
N ILE A 44 2.36 -8.65 16.57
CA ILE A 44 2.64 -7.20 16.53
C ILE A 44 2.85 -6.62 17.93
N LEU A 45 2.17 -7.16 18.94
CA LEU A 45 2.38 -6.81 20.35
C LEU A 45 3.79 -7.17 20.83
N GLN A 46 4.33 -8.32 20.39
CA GLN A 46 5.71 -8.73 20.65
C GLN A 46 6.75 -7.75 20.09
N ARG A 47 6.36 -6.86 19.17
CA ARG A 47 7.22 -5.79 18.62
C ARG A 47 6.97 -4.43 19.26
N GLU A 48 6.34 -4.43 20.44
CA GLU A 48 6.07 -3.25 21.27
C GLU A 48 5.05 -2.28 20.66
N VAL A 49 4.19 -2.77 19.75
CA VAL A 49 3.05 -2.02 19.22
C VAL A 49 1.82 -2.37 20.06
N TYR A 50 1.40 -1.44 20.91
CA TYR A 50 0.36 -1.67 21.91
C TYR A 50 -1.01 -1.13 21.50
N LEU A 51 -1.03 -0.06 20.70
CA LEU A 51 -2.26 0.61 20.30
C LEU A 51 -2.39 0.64 18.78
N PHE A 52 -3.63 0.43 18.31
CA PHE A 52 -4.02 0.52 16.92
C PHE A 52 -5.08 1.61 16.78
N GLU A 53 -4.78 2.64 16.01
CA GLU A 53 -5.70 3.74 15.78
C GLU A 53 -5.94 3.96 14.29
N GLN A 54 -7.11 4.50 13.97
CA GLN A 54 -7.42 4.96 12.63
C GLN A 54 -7.26 6.48 12.56
N LEU A 55 -6.70 6.98 11.45
CA LEU A 55 -6.49 8.40 11.22
C LEU A 55 -7.79 9.22 11.25
N THR A 56 -8.92 8.59 10.90
CA THR A 56 -10.26 9.21 10.95
C THR A 56 -10.82 9.34 12.36
N SER A 57 -10.33 8.55 13.32
CA SER A 57 -10.81 8.53 14.69
C SER A 57 -10.10 9.62 15.50
N THR A 58 -10.35 10.89 15.16
CA THR A 58 -9.77 12.06 15.85
C THR A 58 -10.50 12.40 17.16
N SER A 59 -11.28 11.47 17.72
CA SER A 59 -12.11 11.70 18.91
C SER A 59 -11.35 11.36 20.19
N SER A 60 -10.95 12.43 20.92
CA SER A 60 -10.73 12.47 22.37
C SER A 60 -9.79 11.41 22.96
N SER A 61 -8.50 11.49 22.65
CA SER A 61 -7.50 10.78 23.43
C SER A 61 -6.50 11.77 23.98
N ASP A 62 -6.15 11.61 25.25
CA ASP A 62 -5.11 12.36 25.93
C ASP A 62 -3.81 12.31 25.11
N SER A 63 -3.08 13.43 25.06
CA SER A 63 -1.78 13.46 24.37
C SER A 63 -0.81 12.49 25.04
N MET A 64 -0.36 11.49 24.30
CA MET A 64 0.56 10.45 24.75
C MET A 64 1.96 10.72 24.21
N TYR A 65 2.59 11.79 24.67
CA TYR A 65 3.91 12.24 24.15
C TYR A 65 5.04 11.23 24.36
N HIS A 66 4.90 10.26 25.27
CA HIS A 66 5.88 9.20 25.48
C HIS A 66 5.82 8.10 24.41
N MET A 67 4.77 8.08 23.59
CA MET A 67 4.57 7.07 22.55
C MET A 67 5.20 7.50 21.24
N LYS A 68 5.73 6.51 20.52
CA LYS A 68 6.17 6.66 19.13
C LYS A 68 5.03 6.25 18.19
N CYS A 69 4.68 7.11 17.24
CA CYS A 69 3.64 6.84 16.26
C CYS A 69 4.25 6.30 14.96
N ILE A 70 3.85 5.11 14.56
CA ILE A 70 4.10 4.53 13.25
C ILE A 70 2.85 4.78 12.43
N THR A 71 2.96 5.65 11.43
CA THR A 71 1.85 6.01 10.54
C THR A 71 1.98 5.22 9.25
N PHE A 72 1.05 4.32 8.95
CA PHE A 72 1.04 3.56 7.70
C PHE A 72 -0.22 3.84 6.88
N LEU A 73 -0.07 4.61 5.80
CA LEU A 73 -1.21 5.18 5.05
C LEU A 73 -1.08 5.00 3.54
N ARG A 74 -2.22 5.03 2.83
CA ARG A 74 -2.23 5.26 1.38
C ARG A 74 -2.02 6.75 1.08
N PRO A 75 -1.23 7.12 0.06
CA PRO A 75 -1.02 8.52 -0.32
C PRO A 75 -2.22 9.06 -1.11
N THR A 76 -3.38 9.19 -0.44
CA THR A 76 -4.58 9.83 -0.99
C THR A 76 -4.69 11.25 -0.47
N SER A 77 -5.27 12.17 -1.25
CA SER A 77 -5.42 13.58 -0.83
C SER A 77 -6.19 13.73 0.50
N GLU A 78 -7.13 12.83 0.77
CA GLU A 78 -7.85 12.76 2.05
C GLU A 78 -6.92 12.39 3.21
N ASN A 79 -6.15 11.30 3.07
CA ASN A 79 -5.21 10.87 4.11
C ASN A 79 -4.12 11.92 4.37
N ILE A 80 -3.61 12.57 3.31
CA ILE A 80 -2.62 13.64 3.44
C ILE A 80 -3.22 14.82 4.22
N SER A 81 -4.45 15.23 3.91
CA SER A 81 -5.14 16.30 4.64
C SER A 81 -5.35 15.97 6.13
N LEU A 82 -5.74 14.73 6.43
CA LEU A 82 -5.90 14.26 7.81
C LEU A 82 -4.56 14.19 8.54
N LEU A 83 -3.50 13.71 7.89
CA LEU A 83 -2.15 13.67 8.44
C LEU A 83 -1.63 15.08 8.73
N CYS A 84 -1.84 16.03 7.82
CA CYS A 84 -1.49 17.44 8.05
C CYS A 84 -2.22 18.03 9.26
N LYS A 85 -3.49 17.65 9.49
CA LYS A 85 -4.23 18.08 10.69
C LYS A 85 -3.65 17.47 11.97
N GLU A 86 -3.28 16.19 11.93
CA GLU A 86 -2.64 15.49 13.04
C GLU A 86 -1.28 16.13 13.39
N LEU A 87 -0.44 16.46 12.40
CA LEU A 87 0.88 17.04 12.62
C LEU A 87 0.86 18.49 13.14
N ARG A 88 -0.22 19.25 12.88
CA ARG A 88 -0.37 20.59 13.44
C ARG A 88 -0.57 20.56 14.95
N ASN A 89 -1.28 19.55 15.45
CA ASN A 89 -1.55 19.32 16.87
C ASN A 89 -1.21 17.87 17.22
N PRO A 90 0.09 17.52 17.27
CA PRO A 90 0.53 16.14 17.42
C PRO A 90 0.12 15.56 18.77
N ARG A 91 -0.45 14.36 18.73
CA ARG A 91 -0.84 13.59 19.92
C ARG A 91 0.31 12.76 20.48
N TYR A 92 1.32 12.48 19.65
CA TYR A 92 2.44 11.60 19.96
C TYR A 92 3.77 12.37 19.92
N GLY A 93 4.79 11.86 20.61
CA GLY A 93 6.08 12.55 20.69
C GLY A 93 6.90 12.48 19.41
N TYR A 94 6.81 11.37 18.68
CA TYR A 94 7.55 11.16 17.43
C TYR A 94 6.66 10.47 16.40
N TYR A 95 6.81 10.85 15.13
CA TYR A 95 6.09 10.24 14.01
C TYR A 95 7.07 9.64 12.99
N TYR A 96 6.82 8.38 12.64
CA TYR A 96 7.47 7.65 11.55
C TYR A 96 6.42 7.38 10.48
N ILE A 97 6.54 8.05 9.33
CA ILE A 97 5.51 8.06 8.30
C ILE A 97 5.90 7.11 7.16
N TYR A 98 5.02 6.16 6.89
CA TYR A 98 5.18 5.14 5.87
C TYR A 98 4.01 5.20 4.89
N PHE A 99 4.30 5.39 3.61
CA PHE A 99 3.30 5.35 2.55
C PHE A 99 3.28 4.00 1.85
N SER A 100 2.08 3.45 1.63
CA SER A 100 1.88 2.16 0.94
C SER A 100 2.19 2.19 -0.56
N ASN A 101 2.33 3.38 -1.14
CA ASN A 101 2.59 3.60 -2.56
C ASN A 101 3.41 4.88 -2.77
N ILE A 102 3.78 5.16 -4.02
CA ILE A 102 4.56 6.33 -4.43
C ILE A 102 3.81 7.62 -4.05
N ILE A 103 4.48 8.52 -3.34
CA ILE A 103 3.93 9.83 -2.94
C ILE A 103 4.49 10.95 -3.84
N SER A 104 3.67 11.98 -4.10
CA SER A 104 4.11 13.11 -4.89
C SER A 104 5.02 14.04 -4.07
N LYS A 105 6.01 14.67 -4.74
CA LYS A 105 6.88 15.67 -4.09
C LYS A 105 6.10 16.88 -3.55
N THR A 106 4.94 17.18 -4.13
CA THR A 106 4.06 18.24 -3.64
C THR A 106 3.41 17.86 -2.32
N ASP A 107 2.95 16.62 -2.17
CA ASP A 107 2.34 16.15 -0.92
C ASP A 107 3.39 16.04 0.21
N ILE A 108 4.63 15.68 -0.11
CA ILE A 108 5.72 15.70 0.87
C ILE A 108 5.95 17.13 1.39
N LYS A 109 5.90 18.14 0.52
CA LYS A 109 6.06 19.55 0.91
C LYS A 109 4.92 20.00 1.83
N THR A 110 3.67 19.65 1.52
CA THR A 110 2.52 20.05 2.35
C THR A 110 2.56 19.39 3.74
N ILE A 111 3.06 18.16 3.84
CA ILE A 111 3.33 17.49 5.12
C ILE A 111 4.42 18.24 5.89
N ALA A 112 5.54 18.55 5.23
CA ALA A 112 6.66 19.26 5.87
C ALA A 112 6.25 20.65 6.38
N GLU A 113 5.43 21.39 5.63
CA GLU A 113 4.88 22.68 6.07
C GLU A 113 3.92 22.56 7.26
N SER A 114 3.32 21.39 7.47
CA SER A 114 2.38 21.15 8.57
C SER A 114 3.06 20.67 9.85
N ASP A 115 4.31 20.21 9.79
CA ASP A 115 5.10 19.74 10.94
C ASP A 115 5.80 20.90 11.66
N ILE A 116 5.00 21.77 12.31
CA ILE A 116 5.50 22.96 13.00
C ILE A 116 6.32 22.58 14.25
N GLN A 117 6.04 21.41 14.84
CA GLN A 117 6.67 20.95 16.09
C GLN A 117 7.87 20.01 15.86
N GLU A 118 8.25 19.78 14.60
CA GLU A 118 9.39 18.94 14.20
C GLU A 118 9.36 17.52 14.81
N VAL A 119 8.17 16.94 14.85
CA VAL A 119 7.95 15.61 15.46
C VAL A 119 8.20 14.47 14.46
N VAL A 120 8.21 14.75 13.16
CA VAL A 120 8.46 13.73 12.13
C VAL A 120 9.94 13.38 12.11
N ARG A 121 10.24 12.08 12.28
CA ARG A 121 11.61 11.56 12.26
C ARG A 121 11.99 10.94 10.93
N GLU A 122 11.04 10.28 10.29
CA GLU A 122 11.30 9.52 9.08
C GLU A 122 10.07 9.49 8.17
N VAL A 123 10.33 9.55 6.86
CA VAL A 123 9.31 9.39 5.82
C VAL A 123 9.84 8.39 4.79
N GLN A 124 9.17 7.25 4.64
CA GLN A 124 9.56 6.21 3.70
C GLN A 124 8.36 5.68 2.89
N GLU A 125 8.66 5.09 1.73
CA GLU A 125 7.69 4.38 0.90
C GLU A 125 7.87 2.87 1.07
N TYR A 126 6.81 2.20 1.51
CA TYR A 126 6.74 0.75 1.58
C TYR A 126 5.61 0.24 0.70
N TYR A 127 5.97 -0.38 -0.42
CA TYR A 127 5.04 -0.78 -1.47
C TYR A 127 4.16 -1.99 -1.07
N ALA A 128 3.22 -1.77 -0.16
CA ALA A 128 2.24 -2.74 0.33
C ALA A 128 0.81 -2.19 0.18
N ASP A 129 0.37 -1.99 -1.07
CA ASP A 129 -0.94 -1.43 -1.46
C ASP A 129 -1.88 -2.49 -2.06
N TYR A 130 -1.85 -3.69 -1.48
CA TYR A 130 -2.67 -4.84 -1.88
C TYR A 130 -2.92 -5.77 -0.68
N LEU A 131 -4.01 -6.52 -0.73
CA LEU A 131 -4.38 -7.52 0.28
C LEU A 131 -3.76 -8.87 -0.10
N ALA A 132 -2.75 -9.33 0.64
CA ALA A 132 -2.20 -10.67 0.46
C ALA A 132 -3.14 -11.71 1.11
N VAL A 133 -3.85 -12.49 0.29
CA VAL A 133 -4.79 -13.53 0.76
C VAL A 133 -4.05 -14.86 0.96
N ALA A 134 -3.11 -15.16 0.07
CA ALA A 134 -2.24 -16.32 0.16
C ALA A 134 -0.84 -15.95 -0.38
N PRO A 135 0.21 -16.78 -0.19
CA PRO A 135 1.57 -16.48 -0.66
C PRO A 135 1.67 -16.10 -2.15
N HIS A 136 0.77 -16.63 -2.97
CA HIS A 136 0.72 -16.40 -4.43
C HIS A 136 -0.60 -15.78 -4.91
N LEU A 137 -1.45 -15.28 -3.99
CA LEU A 137 -2.74 -14.69 -4.30
C LEU A 137 -2.89 -13.35 -3.57
N PHE A 138 -3.17 -12.30 -4.32
CA PHE A 138 -3.56 -11.00 -3.77
C PHE A 138 -4.89 -10.52 -4.34
N SER A 139 -5.50 -9.59 -3.61
CA SER A 139 -6.65 -8.82 -4.04
C SER A 139 -6.38 -7.33 -3.85
N LEU A 140 -6.91 -6.48 -4.73
CA LEU A 140 -6.89 -5.03 -4.53
C LEU A 140 -8.11 -4.52 -3.75
N ASN A 141 -9.02 -5.43 -3.38
CA ASN A 141 -10.27 -5.16 -2.68
C ASN A 141 -11.14 -4.09 -3.39
N ILE A 142 -11.21 -4.19 -4.72
CA ILE A 142 -12.02 -3.30 -5.56
C ILE A 142 -13.31 -4.05 -5.93
N PRO A 143 -14.48 -3.62 -5.43
CA PRO A 143 -15.74 -4.32 -5.67
C PRO A 143 -16.23 -4.18 -7.12
N SER A 144 -15.99 -3.03 -7.76
CA SER A 144 -16.31 -2.79 -9.17
C SER A 144 -15.19 -1.99 -9.82
N CYS A 145 -14.64 -2.50 -10.93
CA CYS A 145 -13.55 -1.87 -11.67
C CYS A 145 -14.04 -0.90 -12.77
N GLY A 146 -15.33 -0.93 -13.09
CA GLY A 146 -15.89 -0.14 -14.17
C GLY A 146 -17.31 -0.56 -14.53
N GLN A 147 -17.90 0.16 -15.46
CA GLN A 147 -19.26 -0.09 -15.97
C GLN A 147 -19.21 -0.29 -17.49
N CYS A 148 -20.08 -1.15 -18.01
CA CYS A 148 -20.27 -1.33 -19.46
C CYS A 148 -18.96 -1.55 -20.25
N LEU A 149 -18.04 -2.37 -19.72
CA LEU A 149 -16.75 -2.69 -20.36
C LEU A 149 -15.80 -1.49 -20.53
N SER A 150 -16.02 -0.45 -19.72
CA SER A 150 -15.16 0.72 -19.63
C SER A 150 -14.66 0.86 -18.20
N TRP A 151 -13.40 1.28 -18.07
CA TRP A 151 -12.82 1.56 -16.76
C TRP A 151 -13.49 2.77 -16.13
N ASP A 152 -13.80 2.68 -14.84
CA ASP A 152 -13.88 3.88 -14.02
C ASP A 152 -12.46 4.46 -13.89
N PRO A 153 -12.22 5.73 -14.26
CA PRO A 153 -10.88 6.35 -14.20
C PRO A 153 -10.21 6.23 -12.82
N LEU A 154 -10.99 6.32 -11.74
CA LEU A 154 -10.47 6.18 -10.37
C LEU A 154 -9.99 4.76 -10.11
N GLN A 155 -10.77 3.75 -10.54
CA GLN A 155 -10.44 2.34 -10.36
C GLN A 155 -9.28 1.89 -11.25
N LEU A 156 -9.18 2.40 -12.48
CA LEU A 156 -8.01 2.15 -13.33
C LEU A 156 -6.72 2.64 -12.67
N THR A 157 -6.77 3.83 -12.06
CA THR A 157 -5.64 4.41 -11.32
C THR A 157 -5.30 3.54 -10.10
N ARG A 158 -6.32 3.14 -9.32
CA ARG A 158 -6.17 2.24 -8.16
C ARG A 158 -5.58 0.89 -8.53
N CYS A 159 -6.03 0.28 -9.64
CA CYS A 159 -5.50 -0.98 -10.17
C CYS A 159 -4.03 -0.84 -10.58
N THR A 160 -3.70 0.25 -11.29
CA THR A 160 -2.33 0.55 -11.72
C THR A 160 -1.41 0.66 -10.50
N GLN A 161 -1.81 1.46 -9.51
CA GLN A 161 -1.10 1.63 -8.23
C GLN A 161 -0.89 0.31 -7.49
N GLY A 162 -1.92 -0.53 -7.41
CA GLY A 162 -1.83 -1.84 -6.75
C GLY A 162 -0.87 -2.80 -7.46
N ILE A 163 -0.92 -2.88 -8.79
CA ILE A 163 0.00 -3.72 -9.58
C ILE A 163 1.44 -3.25 -9.41
N ILE A 164 1.68 -1.94 -9.51
CA ILE A 164 3.01 -1.34 -9.29
C ILE A 164 3.54 -1.71 -7.90
N SER A 165 2.68 -1.60 -6.88
CA SER A 165 3.02 -1.95 -5.50
C SER A 165 3.42 -3.42 -5.35
N VAL A 166 2.66 -4.35 -5.95
CA VAL A 166 2.99 -5.78 -5.99
C VAL A 166 4.36 -6.02 -6.64
N LEU A 167 4.62 -5.42 -7.79
CA LEU A 167 5.87 -5.63 -8.54
C LEU A 167 7.09 -5.12 -7.76
N LEU A 168 6.97 -3.94 -7.14
CA LEU A 168 8.02 -3.38 -6.29
C LEU A 168 8.25 -4.22 -5.03
N SER A 169 7.19 -4.70 -4.39
CA SER A 169 7.29 -5.58 -3.20
C SER A 169 8.03 -6.88 -3.49
N LEU A 170 7.80 -7.47 -4.67
CA LEU A 170 8.47 -8.68 -5.13
C LEU A 170 9.82 -8.41 -5.81
N LYS A 171 10.20 -7.13 -5.94
CA LYS A 171 11.40 -6.67 -6.63
C LYS A 171 11.50 -7.21 -8.06
N LYS A 172 10.40 -7.13 -8.82
CA LYS A 172 10.30 -7.64 -10.20
C LYS A 172 10.13 -6.52 -11.21
N ASN A 173 10.86 -6.64 -12.31
CA ASN A 173 10.73 -5.80 -13.49
C ASN A 173 10.26 -6.67 -14.69
N PRO A 174 8.94 -6.83 -14.87
CA PRO A 174 8.40 -7.78 -15.83
C PRO A 174 8.22 -7.22 -17.24
N LEU A 175 8.26 -8.11 -18.22
CA LEU A 175 7.67 -7.86 -19.53
C LEU A 175 6.15 -7.87 -19.42
N ILE A 176 5.51 -6.75 -19.81
CA ILE A 176 4.06 -6.60 -19.73
C ILE A 176 3.39 -7.18 -20.98
N ARG A 177 2.50 -8.15 -20.78
CA ARG A 177 1.62 -8.72 -21.81
C ARG A 177 0.17 -8.55 -21.40
N PHE A 178 -0.71 -8.40 -22.37
CA PHE A 178 -2.14 -8.24 -22.12
C PHE A 178 -2.96 -8.98 -23.17
N GLN A 179 -4.20 -9.30 -22.81
CA GLN A 179 -5.16 -9.93 -23.71
C GLN A 179 -5.58 -8.98 -24.83
N ALA A 180 -5.33 -9.35 -26.08
CA ALA A 180 -5.57 -8.50 -27.25
C ALA A 180 -7.06 -8.21 -27.49
N SER A 181 -7.96 -9.13 -27.14
CA SER A 181 -9.42 -8.95 -27.28
C SER A 181 -10.01 -7.95 -26.26
N SER A 182 -9.27 -7.60 -25.20
CA SER A 182 -9.75 -6.67 -24.17
C SER A 182 -9.13 -5.28 -24.28
N LYS A 183 -9.97 -4.30 -24.61
CA LYS A 183 -9.62 -2.87 -24.54
C LYS A 183 -9.26 -2.44 -23.11
N MET A 184 -9.93 -3.00 -22.09
CA MET A 184 -9.66 -2.68 -20.69
C MET A 184 -8.28 -3.18 -20.26
N SER A 185 -7.91 -4.42 -20.62
CA SER A 185 -6.58 -4.96 -20.32
C SER A 185 -5.48 -4.15 -21.01
N LYS A 186 -5.69 -3.73 -22.26
CA LYS A 186 -4.77 -2.86 -22.99
C LYS A 186 -4.56 -1.52 -22.27
N GLN A 187 -5.63 -0.83 -21.87
CA GLN A 187 -5.54 0.45 -21.17
C GLN A 187 -4.78 0.33 -19.84
N LEU A 188 -5.02 -0.74 -19.08
CA LEU A 188 -4.29 -1.00 -17.83
C LEU A 188 -2.80 -1.28 -18.10
N ALA A 189 -2.48 -2.09 -19.10
CA ALA A 189 -1.10 -2.38 -19.50
C ALA A 189 -0.34 -1.12 -19.90
N GLU A 190 -0.97 -0.24 -20.70
CA GLU A 190 -0.39 1.04 -21.11
C GLU A 190 -0.15 1.96 -19.92
N LYS A 191 -1.10 2.06 -18.98
CA LYS A 191 -0.95 2.85 -17.74
C LYS A 191 0.19 2.33 -16.86
N VAL A 192 0.28 1.01 -16.66
CA VAL A 192 1.39 0.40 -15.91
C VAL A 192 2.72 0.71 -16.60
N LYS A 193 2.80 0.54 -17.93
CA LYS A 193 4.00 0.84 -18.71
C LYS A 193 4.45 2.29 -18.57
N VAL A 194 3.52 3.26 -18.58
CA VAL A 194 3.82 4.67 -18.37
C VAL A 194 4.46 4.93 -17.00
N ILE A 195 3.96 4.30 -15.93
CA ILE A 195 4.55 4.43 -14.59
C ILE A 195 5.95 3.80 -14.56
N PHE A 196 6.13 2.64 -15.19
CA PHE A 196 7.45 2.00 -15.31
C PHE A 196 8.48 2.91 -15.98
N SER A 197 8.11 3.57 -17.08
CA SER A 197 9.01 4.50 -17.77
C SER A 197 9.29 5.77 -16.96
N LYS A 198 8.33 6.24 -16.16
CA LYS A 198 8.51 7.41 -15.32
C LYS A 198 9.42 7.13 -14.11
N GLU A 199 9.30 5.94 -13.53
CA GLU A 199 9.93 5.54 -12.28
C GLU A 199 11.03 4.48 -12.50
N GLU A 200 11.75 4.58 -13.62
CA GLU A 200 12.72 3.56 -14.07
C GLU A 200 13.76 3.20 -13.00
N ASN A 201 14.20 4.20 -12.21
CA ASN A 201 15.15 4.02 -11.12
C ASN A 201 14.64 3.07 -10.01
N LEU A 202 13.34 3.09 -9.71
CA LEU A 202 12.74 2.19 -8.71
C LEU A 202 12.72 0.73 -9.19
N PHE A 203 12.72 0.52 -10.51
CA PHE A 203 12.68 -0.79 -11.16
C PHE A 203 14.04 -1.28 -11.66
N ASN A 204 15.12 -0.53 -11.41
CA ASN A 204 16.49 -0.93 -11.75
C ASN A 204 17.05 -1.93 -10.72
N LEU A 205 16.33 -3.05 -10.57
CA LEU A 205 16.60 -4.09 -9.60
C LEU A 205 17.43 -5.19 -10.29
N LYS A 206 18.34 -5.83 -9.54
CA LYS A 206 19.12 -6.97 -10.05
C LYS A 206 18.16 -8.05 -10.55
N GLN A 207 18.09 -8.22 -11.86
CA GLN A 207 17.26 -9.24 -12.49
C GLN A 207 17.98 -10.59 -12.38
N GLY A 208 17.21 -11.66 -12.19
CA GLY A 208 17.72 -13.01 -12.43
C GLY A 208 17.79 -13.28 -13.94
N ASP A 209 18.40 -14.40 -14.33
CA ASP A 209 18.63 -14.76 -15.73
C ASP A 209 17.35 -14.83 -16.58
N ILE A 210 16.18 -15.04 -15.94
CA ILE A 210 14.88 -15.14 -16.60
C ILE A 210 14.06 -13.87 -16.33
N GLN A 211 13.66 -13.19 -17.41
CA GLN A 211 12.79 -12.01 -17.34
C GLN A 211 11.38 -12.40 -16.85
N PRO A 212 10.88 -11.82 -15.74
CA PRO A 212 9.53 -12.09 -15.27
C PRO A 212 8.48 -11.55 -16.25
N GLN A 213 7.26 -12.07 -16.20
CA GLN A 213 6.16 -11.61 -17.04
C GLN A 213 4.97 -11.16 -16.20
N LEU A 214 4.34 -10.06 -16.59
CA LEU A 214 3.05 -9.61 -16.09
C LEU A 214 2.03 -9.85 -17.19
N LEU A 215 1.12 -10.80 -16.99
CA LEU A 215 0.03 -11.08 -17.91
C LEU A 215 -1.28 -10.49 -17.37
N ILE A 216 -1.84 -9.55 -18.12
CA ILE A 216 -3.12 -8.89 -17.79
C ILE A 216 -4.24 -9.53 -18.62
N LEU A 217 -5.14 -10.22 -17.94
CA LEU A 217 -6.28 -10.92 -18.53
C LEU A 217 -7.59 -10.21 -18.19
N ASP A 218 -8.61 -10.51 -19.00
CA ASP A 218 -9.98 -10.08 -18.76
C ASP A 218 -10.82 -11.30 -18.39
N ARG A 219 -11.55 -11.22 -17.28
CA ARG A 219 -12.39 -12.32 -16.76
C ARG A 219 -13.41 -12.80 -17.79
N ARG A 220 -13.80 -11.95 -18.75
CA ARG A 220 -14.78 -12.27 -19.81
C ARG A 220 -14.37 -13.41 -20.73
N GLU A 221 -13.08 -13.69 -20.87
CA GLU A 221 -12.61 -14.82 -21.68
C GLU A 221 -12.98 -16.18 -21.06
N ASP A 222 -13.18 -16.21 -19.74
CA ASP A 222 -13.60 -17.39 -19.01
C ASP A 222 -14.74 -17.01 -18.04
N PRO A 223 -15.99 -16.93 -18.52
CA PRO A 223 -17.13 -16.63 -17.65
C PRO A 223 -17.57 -17.84 -16.82
N VAL A 224 -17.10 -19.05 -17.13
CA VAL A 224 -17.58 -20.31 -16.55
C VAL A 224 -16.97 -20.55 -15.17
N THR A 225 -15.64 -20.46 -15.04
CA THR A 225 -14.94 -20.76 -13.77
C THR A 225 -15.52 -20.07 -12.53
N PRO A 226 -15.87 -18.76 -12.52
CA PRO A 226 -16.43 -18.13 -11.31
C PRO A 226 -17.85 -18.60 -10.95
N LEU A 227 -18.56 -19.30 -11.86
CA LEU A 227 -19.91 -19.81 -11.66
C LEU A 227 -19.93 -21.30 -11.29
N LEU A 228 -18.80 -21.99 -11.41
CA LEU A 228 -18.72 -23.38 -11.00
C LEU A 228 -18.85 -23.48 -9.48
N MET A 229 -19.65 -24.45 -9.02
CA MET A 229 -19.68 -24.79 -7.60
C MET A 229 -18.31 -25.36 -7.22
N PRO A 230 -17.62 -24.75 -6.23
CA PRO A 230 -16.37 -25.33 -5.75
C PRO A 230 -16.68 -26.71 -5.18
N VAL A 231 -15.95 -27.72 -5.66
CA VAL A 231 -15.99 -29.05 -5.06
C VAL A 231 -15.27 -28.93 -3.72
N ILE A 232 -16.04 -28.97 -2.63
CA ILE A 232 -15.54 -28.97 -1.25
C ILE A 232 -14.93 -30.34 -0.95
#